data_AF-A0A8T4PUI7-F1
#
_entry.id   AF-A0A8T4PUI7-F1
#
_cell.length_a   1.000
_cell.length_b   1.000
_cell.length_c   1.000
_cell.angle_alpha   90.00
_cell.angle_beta   90.00
_cell.angle_gamma   90.00
#
_symmetry.space_group_name_H-M   'P 1'
#
loop_
_entity.id
_entity.type
_entity.pdbx_description
1 polymer ?
#
loop_
_entity_poly.entity_id
_entity_poly.type
_entity_poly.pdbx_seq_one_letter_code
_entity_poly.pdbx_strand_id
1 'polypeptide(L)'
;MATQSIEALVEGGKATAAPPLGPALGPLGVNIGQVISAINQKTDSFKGMQVPIKVTVDTSSKTFEISVGTPPAAALVKKEAGVEKGSSNPLTDKVADILIEQVIKIAKMKEDALLGKTLKDKVKEVCGTCQSMGILVEGKPAHDTIVAINEGKFDAQIKSGKTELTAEEKKHLEEEKKKLTEEMAARRVEFEKQAKQLMELHKDKETTFIRKKLREAKIPETLIKELLPEEKKAAGPGA
;
A
#
# COMPACT_ATOMS: atom_id res chain seq x y z
N MET A 1 -0.72 14.66 -37.37
CA MET A 1 0.27 15.17 -36.40
C MET A 1 0.71 13.98 -35.56
N ALA A 2 2.00 13.68 -35.54
CA ALA A 2 2.51 12.47 -34.87
C ALA A 2 2.74 12.77 -33.39
N THR A 3 1.71 12.56 -32.57
CA THR A 3 1.80 12.60 -31.12
C THR A 3 2.27 11.23 -30.61
N GLN A 4 3.32 11.22 -29.80
CA GLN A 4 3.78 10.02 -29.11
C GLN A 4 3.50 10.18 -27.62
N SER A 5 2.94 9.16 -27.00
CA SER A 5 2.71 9.14 -25.56
C SER A 5 3.62 8.10 -24.91
N ILE A 6 4.29 8.52 -23.84
CA ILE A 6 5.18 7.68 -23.04
C ILE A 6 4.61 7.61 -21.64
N GLU A 7 4.46 6.39 -21.13
CA GLU A 7 4.05 6.13 -19.76
C GLU A 7 5.27 5.72 -18.94
N ALA A 8 5.47 6.37 -17.79
CA ALA A 8 6.56 6.06 -16.88
C ALA A 8 6.07 6.09 -15.43
N LEU A 9 6.72 5.30 -14.57
CA LEU A 9 6.49 5.32 -13.14
C LEU A 9 7.62 6.10 -12.47
N VAL A 10 7.27 7.14 -11.71
CA VAL A 10 8.25 8.00 -11.02
C VAL A 10 7.93 8.12 -9.54
N GLU A 11 8.94 8.27 -8.70
CA GLU A 11 8.73 8.65 -7.31
C GLU A 11 8.39 10.14 -7.23
N GLY A 12 7.25 10.46 -6.60
CA GLY A 12 6.78 11.83 -6.44
C GLY A 12 7.80 12.67 -5.68
N GLY A 13 8.03 13.89 -6.18
CA GLY A 13 8.96 14.87 -5.60
C GLY A 13 10.46 14.50 -5.66
N LYS A 14 10.81 13.34 -6.21
CA LYS A 14 12.20 12.90 -6.45
C LYS A 14 12.36 12.24 -7.83
N ALA A 15 11.63 12.73 -8.84
CA ALA A 15 11.83 12.29 -10.20
C ALA A 15 13.25 12.66 -10.66
N THR A 16 13.99 11.66 -11.10
CA THR A 16 15.31 11.78 -11.70
C THR A 16 15.26 11.33 -13.16
N ALA A 17 16.32 11.59 -13.94
CA ALA A 17 16.49 11.04 -15.27
C ALA A 17 16.80 9.52 -15.20
N ALA A 18 15.91 8.77 -14.57
CA ALA A 18 16.02 7.34 -14.44
C ALA A 18 15.95 6.68 -15.83
N PRO A 19 16.51 5.47 -16.00
CA PRO A 19 16.42 4.70 -17.24
C PRO A 19 15.02 4.59 -17.89
N PRO A 20 13.88 4.67 -17.18
CA PRO A 20 12.56 4.72 -17.85
C PRO A 20 12.28 5.99 -18.67
N LEU A 21 12.82 7.16 -18.29
CA LEU A 21 12.47 8.44 -18.93
C LEU A 21 13.51 8.89 -19.97
N GLY A 22 14.80 8.67 -19.71
CA GLY A 22 15.89 9.15 -20.59
C GLY A 22 15.85 8.56 -22.01
N PRO A 23 15.89 7.22 -22.16
CA PRO A 23 15.79 6.55 -23.46
C PRO A 23 14.46 6.74 -24.18
N ALA A 24 13.37 6.94 -23.44
CA ALA A 24 12.05 7.15 -24.03
C ALA A 24 11.89 8.56 -24.61
N LEU A 25 12.41 9.58 -23.91
CA LEU A 25 12.30 10.98 -24.34
C LEU A 25 13.47 11.44 -25.24
N GLY A 26 14.61 10.74 -25.21
CA GLY A 26 15.81 11.07 -25.99
C GLY A 26 15.58 11.14 -27.51
N PRO A 27 14.94 10.13 -28.14
CA PRO A 27 14.65 10.13 -29.58
C PRO A 27 13.70 11.25 -30.02
N LEU A 28 12.94 11.82 -29.09
CA LEU A 28 11.91 12.83 -29.36
C LEU A 28 12.46 14.27 -29.30
N GLY A 29 13.72 14.45 -28.90
CA GLY A 29 14.39 15.75 -28.90
C GLY A 29 13.79 16.78 -27.93
N VAL A 30 13.08 16.32 -26.89
CA VAL A 30 12.50 17.17 -25.84
C VAL A 30 13.51 17.45 -24.72
N ASN A 31 13.35 18.59 -24.04
CA ASN A 31 14.22 18.95 -22.92
C ASN A 31 13.87 18.12 -21.67
N ILE A 32 14.64 17.06 -21.43
CA ILE A 32 14.46 16.12 -20.32
C ILE A 32 14.48 16.84 -18.96
N GLY A 33 15.34 17.85 -18.77
CA GLY A 33 15.46 18.59 -17.51
C GLY A 33 14.21 19.41 -17.18
N GLN A 34 13.59 20.01 -18.19
CA GLN A 34 12.31 20.74 -18.03
C GLN A 34 11.16 19.78 -17.70
N VAL A 35 11.10 18.63 -18.37
CA VAL A 35 10.09 17.60 -18.11
C VAL A 35 10.19 17.09 -16.67
N ILE A 36 11.40 16.77 -16.19
CA ILE A 36 11.63 16.31 -14.81
C ILE A 36 11.23 17.37 -13.78
N SER A 37 11.60 18.63 -14.02
CA SER A 37 11.25 19.74 -13.11
C SER A 37 9.74 19.94 -13.03
N ALA A 38 9.05 19.90 -14.17
CA ALA A 38 7.58 20.00 -14.21
C ALA A 38 6.90 18.80 -13.53
N ILE A 39 7.44 17.59 -13.69
CA ILE A 39 6.95 16.40 -12.98
C ILE A 39 7.12 16.57 -11.47
N ASN A 40 8.30 17.00 -11.00
CA ASN A 40 8.55 17.20 -9.58
C ASN A 40 7.64 18.26 -8.97
N GLN A 41 7.37 19.35 -9.69
CA GLN A 41 6.44 20.39 -9.24
C GLN A 41 5.00 19.88 -9.12
N LYS A 42 4.52 19.10 -10.11
CA LYS A 42 3.16 18.52 -10.07
C LYS A 42 3.03 17.36 -9.07
N THR A 43 4.12 16.67 -8.75
CA THR A 43 4.13 15.50 -7.86
C THR A 43 4.61 15.82 -6.44
N ASP A 44 4.84 17.09 -6.10
CA ASP A 44 5.34 17.51 -4.79
C ASP A 44 4.43 17.05 -3.63
N SER A 45 3.11 17.11 -3.85
CA SER A 45 2.09 16.64 -2.90
C SER A 45 2.14 15.12 -2.66
N PHE A 46 2.75 14.37 -3.59
CA PHE A 46 2.87 12.91 -3.57
C PHE A 46 4.29 12.44 -3.28
N LYS A 47 5.10 13.28 -2.60
CA LYS A 47 6.46 12.94 -2.15
C LYS A 47 6.54 11.54 -1.53
N GLY A 48 7.44 10.71 -2.06
CA GLY A 48 7.69 9.36 -1.56
C GLY A 48 6.71 8.27 -2.02
N MET A 49 5.78 8.58 -2.93
CA MET A 49 4.90 7.60 -3.55
C MET A 49 5.24 7.42 -5.03
N GLN A 50 5.05 6.21 -5.56
CA GLN A 50 5.15 5.96 -6.99
C GLN A 50 3.91 6.48 -7.70
N VAL A 51 4.12 7.39 -8.65
CA VAL A 51 3.05 8.04 -9.43
C VAL A 51 3.25 7.71 -10.91
N PRO A 52 2.23 7.15 -11.58
CA PRO A 52 2.27 6.97 -13.02
C PRO A 52 2.13 8.33 -13.70
N ILE A 53 2.99 8.61 -14.67
CA ILE A 53 2.94 9.82 -15.49
C ILE A 53 2.80 9.42 -16.96
N LYS A 54 2.02 10.20 -17.69
CA LYS A 54 1.90 10.14 -19.14
C LYS A 54 2.47 11.43 -19.72
N VAL A 55 3.52 11.31 -20.51
CA VAL A 55 4.12 12.42 -21.24
C VAL A 55 3.73 12.28 -22.70
N THR A 56 2.90 13.18 -23.18
CA THR A 56 2.54 13.27 -24.60
C THR A 56 3.46 14.28 -25.25
N VAL A 57 4.21 13.86 -26.27
CA VAL A 57 5.11 14.71 -27.03
C VAL A 57 4.58 14.85 -28.45
N ASP A 58 4.45 16.09 -28.90
CA ASP A 58 4.22 16.40 -30.30
C ASP A 58 5.55 16.57 -31.01
N THR A 59 5.87 15.62 -31.89
CA THR A 59 7.13 15.61 -32.66
C THR A 59 7.24 16.76 -33.66
N SER A 60 6.11 17.38 -34.07
CA SER A 60 6.11 18.50 -35.02
C SER A 60 6.38 19.85 -34.34
N SER A 61 5.82 20.07 -33.16
CA SER A 61 5.98 21.33 -32.41
C SER A 61 7.04 21.26 -31.31
N LYS A 62 7.59 20.06 -31.04
CA LYS A 62 8.47 19.75 -29.90
C LYS A 62 7.86 20.13 -28.55
N THR A 63 6.53 20.26 -28.50
CA THR A 63 5.81 20.54 -27.27
C THR A 63 5.55 19.24 -26.52
N PHE A 64 5.55 19.33 -25.19
CA PHE A 64 5.27 18.21 -24.31
C PHE A 64 4.14 18.57 -23.36
N GLU A 65 3.24 17.63 -23.15
CA GLU A 65 2.15 17.72 -22.20
C GLU A 65 2.32 16.60 -21.17
N ILE A 66 2.30 16.98 -19.89
CA ILE A 66 2.51 16.05 -18.78
C ILE A 66 1.20 15.89 -18.04
N SER A 67 0.62 14.69 -18.16
CA SER A 67 -0.53 14.24 -17.38
C SER A 67 -0.03 13.36 -16.25
N VAL A 68 -0.21 13.84 -15.02
CA VAL A 68 0.11 13.07 -13.81
C VAL A 68 -1.12 12.23 -13.47
N GLY A 69 -0.95 10.91 -13.47
CA GLY A 69 -1.99 9.99 -13.04
C GLY A 69 -2.12 10.00 -11.52
N THR A 70 -3.24 9.46 -11.03
CA THR A 70 -3.42 9.29 -9.58
C THR A 70 -2.54 8.14 -9.08
N PRO A 71 -1.85 8.28 -7.92
CA PRO A 71 -1.05 7.19 -7.36
C PRO A 71 -1.87 5.90 -7.14
N PRO A 72 -1.20 4.74 -7.06
CA PRO A 72 -1.84 3.48 -6.69
C PRO A 72 -2.58 3.61 -5.36
N ALA A 73 -3.77 3.00 -5.25
CA ALA A 73 -4.55 3.00 -4.01
C ALA A 73 -3.72 2.46 -2.83
N ALA A 74 -2.87 1.46 -3.09
CA ALA A 74 -1.94 0.92 -2.11
C ALA A 74 -0.99 1.98 -1.51
N ALA A 75 -0.48 2.91 -2.32
CA ALA A 75 0.41 3.95 -1.85
C ALA A 75 -0.33 4.99 -0.98
N LEU A 76 -1.54 5.37 -1.39
CA LEU A 76 -2.39 6.29 -0.63
C LEU A 76 -2.82 5.70 0.72
N VAL A 77 -3.23 4.43 0.72
CA VAL A 77 -3.61 3.72 1.93
C VAL A 77 -2.41 3.57 2.87
N LYS A 78 -1.22 3.24 2.36
CA LYS A 78 0.02 3.18 3.18
C LYS A 78 0.33 4.51 3.87
N LYS A 79 0.15 5.63 3.15
CA LYS A 79 0.36 6.98 3.70
C LYS A 79 -0.62 7.31 4.83
N GLU A 80 -1.91 7.02 4.66
CA GLU A 80 -2.93 7.28 5.68
C GLU A 80 -2.86 6.28 6.85
N ALA A 81 -2.42 5.04 6.58
CA ALA A 81 -2.15 4.02 7.59
C ALA A 81 -0.88 4.30 8.40
N GLY A 82 0.11 4.98 7.80
CA GLY A 82 1.42 5.26 8.40
C GLY A 82 2.40 4.09 8.31
N VAL A 83 2.27 3.22 7.31
CA VAL A 83 3.09 2.00 7.17
C VAL A 83 3.86 1.98 5.85
N GLU A 84 5.13 1.60 5.90
CA GLU A 84 6.00 1.55 4.71
C GLU A 84 5.81 0.28 3.88
N LYS A 85 5.54 -0.85 4.56
CA LYS A 85 5.35 -2.17 3.96
C LYS A 85 3.95 -2.71 4.27
N GLY A 86 3.35 -3.36 3.28
CA GLY A 86 2.10 -4.10 3.47
C GLY A 86 2.35 -5.45 4.15
N SER A 87 1.27 -6.14 4.50
CA SER A 87 1.34 -7.48 5.07
C SER A 87 1.93 -8.49 4.09
N SER A 88 2.81 -9.36 4.60
CA SER A 88 3.27 -10.53 3.84
C SER A 88 2.17 -11.59 3.71
N ASN A 89 1.30 -11.71 4.72
CA ASN A 89 0.12 -12.58 4.71
C ASN A 89 -1.11 -11.80 5.24
N PRO A 90 -1.92 -11.22 4.34
CA PRO A 90 -3.02 -10.34 4.71
C PRO A 90 -4.08 -10.98 5.61
N LEU A 91 -4.19 -12.31 5.59
CA LEU A 91 -5.16 -13.06 6.39
C LEU A 91 -4.74 -13.19 7.86
N THR A 92 -3.45 -13.43 8.13
CA THR A 92 -2.92 -13.67 9.48
C THR A 92 -2.29 -12.43 10.09
N ASP A 93 -1.61 -11.62 9.28
CA ASP A 93 -0.77 -10.53 9.74
C ASP A 93 -1.47 -9.21 9.41
N LYS A 94 -2.09 -8.60 10.42
CA LYS A 94 -2.65 -7.25 10.30
C LYS A 94 -1.56 -6.23 10.62
N VAL A 95 -1.39 -5.24 9.75
CA VAL A 95 -0.25 -4.31 9.78
C VAL A 95 -0.65 -2.92 10.24
N ALA A 96 -1.89 -2.52 9.96
CA ALA A 96 -2.45 -1.25 10.40
C ALA A 96 -3.98 -1.32 10.47
N ASP A 97 -4.56 -0.29 11.09
CA ASP A 97 -5.98 0.01 11.07
C ASP A 97 -6.20 1.44 10.57
N ILE A 98 -7.27 1.65 9.81
CA ILE A 98 -7.66 2.97 9.28
C ILE A 98 -9.16 3.18 9.48
N LEU A 99 -9.57 4.44 9.58
CA LEU A 99 -10.98 4.78 9.70
C LEU A 99 -11.67 4.79 8.34
N ILE A 100 -12.99 4.59 8.35
CA ILE A 100 -13.83 4.67 7.15
C ILE A 100 -13.74 6.06 6.50
N GLU A 101 -13.51 7.11 7.29
CA GLU A 101 -13.35 8.48 6.81
C GLU A 101 -12.07 8.67 5.97
N GLN A 102 -10.98 8.02 6.39
CA GLN A 102 -9.73 8.02 5.62
C GLN A 102 -9.92 7.27 4.30
N VAL A 103 -10.67 6.17 4.31
CA VAL A 103 -11.03 5.43 3.10
C VAL A 103 -11.87 6.29 2.15
N ILE A 104 -12.87 7.03 2.67
CA ILE A 104 -13.69 7.96 1.88
C ILE A 104 -12.83 9.06 1.27
N LYS A 105 -11.90 9.63 2.04
CA LYS A 105 -10.96 10.64 1.55
C LYS A 105 -10.09 10.10 0.42
N ILE A 106 -9.56 8.89 0.54
CA ILE A 106 -8.79 8.22 -0.52
C ILE A 106 -9.66 7.96 -1.75
N ALA A 107 -10.90 7.52 -1.57
CA ALA A 107 -11.84 7.27 -2.66
C ALA A 107 -12.17 8.56 -3.44
N LYS A 108 -12.30 9.71 -2.75
CA LYS A 108 -12.47 11.03 -3.38
C LYS A 108 -11.19 11.50 -4.08
N MET A 109 -10.02 11.31 -3.46
CA MET A 109 -8.75 11.68 -4.09
C MET A 109 -8.47 10.86 -5.36
N LYS A 110 -8.93 9.61 -5.42
CA LYS A 110 -8.77 8.71 -6.56
C LYS A 110 -10.01 8.62 -7.43
N GLU A 111 -10.91 9.59 -7.32
CA GLU A 111 -12.24 9.49 -7.88
C GLU A 111 -12.23 9.27 -9.41
N ASP A 112 -11.30 9.92 -10.11
CA ASP A 112 -11.14 9.86 -11.56
C ASP A 112 -10.55 8.53 -12.07
N ALA A 113 -9.89 7.77 -11.18
CA ALA A 113 -9.21 6.53 -11.51
C ALA A 113 -9.94 5.28 -11.00
N LEU A 114 -11.05 5.44 -10.27
CA LEU A 114 -11.88 4.34 -9.79
C LEU A 114 -13.04 4.08 -10.77
N LEU A 115 -13.47 2.83 -10.88
CA LEU A 115 -14.52 2.41 -11.82
C LEU A 115 -15.93 2.53 -11.23
N GLY A 116 -16.03 2.64 -9.90
CA GLY A 116 -17.28 2.72 -9.16
C GLY A 116 -18.16 3.86 -9.63
N LYS A 117 -19.43 3.57 -9.91
CA LYS A 117 -20.41 4.58 -10.33
C LYS A 117 -20.84 5.49 -9.18
N THR A 118 -20.80 4.98 -7.96
CA THR A 118 -21.19 5.69 -6.75
C THR A 118 -20.00 5.81 -5.79
N LEU A 119 -20.00 6.83 -4.93
CA LEU A 119 -19.00 6.96 -3.87
C LEU A 119 -18.93 5.71 -2.99
N LYS A 120 -20.06 5.04 -2.76
CA LYS A 120 -20.14 3.78 -2.01
C LYS A 120 -19.33 2.67 -2.67
N ASP A 121 -19.41 2.52 -3.99
CA ASP A 121 -18.65 1.52 -4.72
C ASP A 121 -17.15 1.87 -4.78
N LYS A 122 -16.83 3.17 -4.94
CA LYS A 122 -15.46 3.66 -4.87
C LYS A 122 -14.82 3.37 -3.50
N VAL A 123 -15.55 3.56 -2.40
CA VAL A 123 -15.10 3.20 -1.04
C VAL A 123 -14.85 1.70 -0.91
N LYS A 124 -15.72 0.85 -1.48
CA LYS A 124 -15.49 -0.61 -1.47
C LYS A 124 -14.23 -1.02 -2.23
N GLU A 125 -13.93 -0.39 -3.37
CA GLU A 125 -12.69 -0.64 -4.12
C GLU A 125 -11.44 -0.34 -3.27
N VAL A 126 -11.47 0.78 -2.53
CA VAL A 126 -10.38 1.12 -1.61
C VAL A 126 -10.32 0.15 -0.42
N CYS A 127 -11.46 -0.24 0.16
CA CYS A 127 -11.52 -1.29 1.20
C CYS A 127 -10.94 -2.62 0.69
N GLY A 128 -11.22 -3.01 -0.55
CA GLY A 128 -10.64 -4.21 -1.17
C GLY A 128 -9.12 -4.13 -1.24
N THR A 129 -8.57 -2.95 -1.56
CA THR A 129 -7.12 -2.73 -1.53
C THR A 129 -6.56 -2.89 -0.11
N CYS A 130 -7.28 -2.43 0.91
CA CYS A 130 -6.89 -2.60 2.32
C CYS A 130 -6.86 -4.10 2.71
N GLN A 131 -7.81 -4.89 2.20
CA GLN A 131 -7.86 -6.34 2.40
C GLN A 131 -6.59 -7.02 1.88
N SER A 132 -6.16 -6.71 0.65
CA SER A 132 -4.95 -7.30 0.04
C SER A 132 -3.66 -6.88 0.73
N MET A 133 -3.67 -5.79 1.50
CA MET A 133 -2.51 -5.31 2.24
C MET A 133 -2.52 -5.71 3.73
N GLY A 134 -3.58 -6.36 4.20
CA GLY A 134 -3.72 -6.74 5.62
C GLY A 134 -3.98 -5.55 6.53
N ILE A 135 -4.73 -4.56 6.04
CA ILE A 135 -5.11 -3.37 6.80
C ILE A 135 -6.56 -3.54 7.25
N LEU A 136 -6.81 -3.29 8.54
CA LEU A 136 -8.12 -3.28 9.14
C LEU A 136 -8.83 -1.95 8.85
N VAL A 137 -10.15 -1.97 8.85
CA VAL A 137 -10.97 -0.76 8.73
C VAL A 137 -11.95 -0.74 9.89
N GLU A 138 -11.90 0.30 10.72
CA GLU A 138 -12.70 0.41 11.96
C GLU A 138 -12.50 -0.80 12.90
N GLY A 139 -11.25 -1.27 13.03
CA GLY A 139 -10.91 -2.45 13.84
C GLY A 139 -11.44 -3.78 13.31
N LYS A 140 -12.07 -3.79 12.13
CA LYS A 140 -12.65 -5.00 11.50
C LYS A 140 -11.90 -5.42 10.24
N PRO A 141 -11.93 -6.72 9.88
CA PRO A 141 -11.46 -7.16 8.58
C PRO A 141 -12.20 -6.42 7.46
N ALA A 142 -11.45 -5.99 6.44
CA ALA A 142 -12.01 -5.25 5.31
C ALA A 142 -13.20 -5.97 4.62
N HIS A 143 -13.24 -7.30 4.62
CA HIS A 143 -14.38 -8.08 4.14
C HIS A 143 -15.67 -7.74 4.90
N ASP A 144 -15.63 -7.77 6.23
CA ASP A 144 -16.79 -7.53 7.08
C ASP A 144 -17.23 -6.08 6.99
N THR A 145 -16.28 -5.16 6.81
CA THR A 145 -16.55 -3.75 6.54
C THR A 145 -17.23 -3.56 5.18
N ILE A 146 -16.83 -4.28 4.13
CA ILE A 146 -17.50 -4.25 2.81
C ILE A 146 -18.96 -4.75 2.94
N VAL A 147 -19.19 -5.81 3.72
CA VAL A 147 -20.55 -6.31 4.01
C VAL A 147 -21.35 -5.25 4.77
N ALA A 148 -20.79 -4.65 5.81
CA ALA A 148 -21.44 -3.58 6.57
C ALA A 148 -21.74 -2.33 5.72
N ILE A 149 -20.88 -2.00 4.75
CA ILE A 149 -21.12 -0.96 3.75
C ILE A 149 -22.32 -1.36 2.89
N ASN A 150 -22.38 -2.59 2.38
CA ASN A 150 -23.52 -3.06 1.59
C ASN A 150 -24.85 -3.00 2.37
N GLU A 151 -24.83 -3.38 3.65
CA GLU A 151 -25.96 -3.28 4.59
C GLU A 151 -26.36 -1.82 4.92
N GLY A 152 -25.52 -0.84 4.54
CA GLY A 152 -25.82 0.57 4.65
C GLY A 152 -25.50 1.21 6.01
N LYS A 153 -24.74 0.52 6.87
CA LYS A 153 -24.31 1.05 8.18
C LYS A 153 -23.48 2.34 8.07
N PHE A 154 -22.81 2.54 6.93
CA PHE A 154 -21.91 3.68 6.68
C PHE A 154 -22.45 4.68 5.65
N ASP A 155 -23.69 4.51 5.17
CA ASP A 155 -24.27 5.38 4.12
C ASP A 155 -24.37 6.86 4.56
N ALA A 156 -24.55 7.12 5.86
CA ALA A 156 -24.57 8.48 6.40
C ALA A 156 -23.20 9.18 6.32
N GLN A 157 -22.11 8.47 6.63
CA GLN A 157 -20.75 9.01 6.53
C GLN A 157 -20.34 9.20 5.06
N ILE A 158 -20.67 8.23 4.19
CA ILE A 158 -20.41 8.30 2.75
C ILE A 158 -21.17 9.48 2.10
N LYS A 159 -22.43 9.73 2.48
CA LYS A 159 -23.24 10.86 1.98
C LYS A 159 -22.85 12.21 2.60
N SER A 160 -22.46 12.24 3.87
CA SER A 160 -22.05 13.50 4.53
C SER A 160 -20.74 14.03 3.95
N GLY A 161 -19.94 13.17 3.32
CA GLY A 161 -18.71 13.57 2.67
C GLY A 161 -17.68 14.19 3.62
N LYS A 162 -17.83 14.01 4.94
CA LYS A 162 -16.89 14.50 5.95
C LYS A 162 -15.48 14.01 5.61
N THR A 163 -14.66 14.94 5.14
CA THR A 163 -13.26 14.73 4.76
C THR A 163 -12.30 15.26 5.83
N GLU A 164 -12.83 15.82 6.91
CA GLU A 164 -12.08 16.46 7.98
C GLU A 164 -12.22 15.62 9.24
N LEU A 165 -11.20 14.81 9.54
CA LEU A 165 -10.94 14.43 10.92
C LEU A 165 -10.66 15.72 11.68
N THR A 166 -11.45 16.02 12.69
CA THR A 166 -11.09 17.07 13.65
C THR A 166 -9.79 16.68 14.35
N ALA A 167 -9.00 17.66 14.79
CA ALA A 167 -7.70 17.41 15.44
C ALA A 167 -7.81 16.50 16.68
N GLU A 168 -9.00 16.39 17.26
CA GLU A 168 -9.35 15.53 18.39
C GLU A 168 -9.47 14.05 17.97
N GLU A 169 -10.11 13.76 16.84
CA GLU A 169 -10.25 12.40 16.30
C GLU A 169 -8.89 11.82 15.89
N LYS A 170 -7.97 12.65 15.38
CA LYS A 170 -6.58 12.23 15.11
C LYS A 170 -5.82 11.80 16.37
N LYS A 171 -6.02 12.49 17.50
CA LYS A 171 -5.38 12.15 18.78
C LYS A 171 -5.94 10.85 19.36
N HIS A 172 -7.27 10.70 19.34
CA HIS A 172 -7.89 9.44 19.75
C HIS A 172 -7.44 8.27 18.86
N LEU A 173 -7.25 8.52 17.57
CA LEU A 173 -6.74 7.53 16.62
C LEU A 173 -5.26 7.18 16.86
N GLU A 174 -4.41 8.15 17.21
CA GLU A 174 -3.03 7.87 17.59
C GLU A 174 -2.96 7.06 18.88
N GLU A 175 -3.83 7.35 19.86
CA GLU A 175 -3.94 6.56 21.09
C GLU A 175 -4.50 5.16 20.85
N GLU A 176 -5.54 5.00 20.03
CA GLU A 176 -6.08 3.69 19.65
C GLU A 176 -5.10 2.89 18.81
N LYS A 177 -4.42 3.52 17.83
CA LYS A 177 -3.33 2.88 17.10
C LYS A 177 -2.23 2.44 18.04
N LYS A 178 -1.87 3.26 19.05
CA LYS A 178 -0.86 2.88 20.04
C LYS A 178 -1.30 1.69 20.87
N LYS A 179 -2.53 1.68 21.39
CA LYS A 179 -3.12 0.54 22.12
C LYS A 179 -3.20 -0.71 21.26
N LEU A 180 -3.65 -0.60 20.01
CA LEU A 180 -3.75 -1.72 19.07
C LEU A 180 -2.36 -2.23 18.70
N THR A 181 -1.36 -1.36 18.55
CA THR A 181 0.02 -1.75 18.28
C THR A 181 0.64 -2.45 19.49
N GLU A 182 0.34 -1.98 20.70
CA GLU A 182 0.72 -2.63 21.96
C GLU A 182 0.02 -3.98 22.13
N GLU A 183 -1.27 -4.10 21.79
CA GLU A 183 -2.02 -5.36 21.80
C GLU A 183 -1.49 -6.35 20.75
N MET A 184 -1.17 -5.87 19.54
CA MET A 184 -0.52 -6.66 18.49
C MET A 184 0.89 -7.07 18.89
N ALA A 185 1.65 -6.23 19.58
CA ALA A 185 2.97 -6.57 20.12
C ALA A 185 2.86 -7.61 21.25
N ALA A 186 1.88 -7.48 22.14
CA ALA A 186 1.59 -8.47 23.18
C ALA A 186 1.20 -9.83 22.56
N ARG A 187 0.33 -9.83 21.54
CA ARG A 187 0.00 -11.03 20.76
C ARG A 187 1.22 -11.60 20.05
N ARG A 188 2.12 -10.78 19.51
CA ARG A 188 3.39 -11.25 18.93
C ARG A 188 4.25 -12.00 19.96
N VAL A 189 4.35 -11.49 21.19
CA VAL A 189 5.07 -12.17 22.29
C VAL A 189 4.39 -13.49 22.64
N GLU A 190 3.06 -13.55 22.62
CA GLU A 190 2.32 -14.79 22.86
C GLU A 190 2.55 -15.82 21.74
N PHE A 191 2.51 -15.38 20.48
CA PHE A 191 2.85 -16.22 19.32
C PHE A 191 4.31 -16.69 19.35
N GLU A 192 5.23 -15.88 19.85
CA GLU A 192 6.64 -16.25 20.01
C GLU A 192 6.83 -17.32 21.09
N LYS A 193 6.10 -17.23 22.20
CA LYS A 193 6.07 -18.28 23.23
C LYS A 193 5.50 -19.59 22.68
N GLN A 194 4.39 -19.51 21.94
CA GLN A 194 3.79 -20.67 21.27
C GLN A 194 4.75 -21.29 20.25
N ALA A 195 5.45 -20.46 19.47
CA ALA A 195 6.44 -20.91 18.50
C ALA A 195 7.59 -21.66 19.18
N LYS A 196 8.16 -21.08 20.26
CA LYS A 196 9.25 -21.69 21.04
C LYS A 196 8.84 -23.02 21.68
N GLN A 197 7.63 -23.10 22.24
CA GLN A 197 7.10 -24.35 22.78
C GLN A 197 6.93 -25.43 21.69
N LEU A 198 6.39 -25.07 20.52
CA LEU A 198 6.25 -25.98 19.38
C LEU A 198 7.62 -26.43 18.82
N MET A 199 8.62 -25.55 18.86
CA MET A 199 10.00 -25.87 18.49
C MET A 199 10.65 -26.84 19.47
N GLU A 200 10.46 -26.67 20.79
CA GLU A 200 10.96 -27.62 21.78
C GLU A 200 10.28 -28.99 21.67
N LEU A 201 8.96 -29.02 21.46
CA LEU A 201 8.20 -30.26 21.31
C LEU A 201 8.56 -31.07 20.05
N HIS A 202 9.18 -30.42 19.07
CA HIS A 202 9.51 -31.00 17.77
C HIS A 202 10.98 -30.82 17.39
N LYS A 203 11.87 -30.66 18.38
CA LYS A 203 13.31 -30.41 18.20
C LYS A 203 14.05 -31.49 17.38
N ASP A 204 13.54 -32.72 17.38
CA ASP A 204 14.12 -33.85 16.65
C ASP A 204 13.59 -34.02 15.21
N LYS A 205 12.71 -33.13 14.74
CA LYS A 205 12.09 -33.21 13.41
C LYS A 205 12.68 -32.17 12.46
N GLU A 206 12.60 -32.45 11.15
CA GLU A 206 13.10 -31.55 10.11
C GLU A 206 12.50 -30.13 10.21
N THR A 207 13.32 -29.14 9.90
CA THR A 207 12.97 -27.70 9.88
C THR A 207 11.72 -27.42 9.03
N THR A 208 11.53 -28.19 7.95
CA THR A 208 10.35 -28.15 7.08
C THR A 208 9.07 -28.60 7.80
N PHE A 209 9.16 -29.62 8.67
CA PHE A 209 8.05 -30.10 9.49
C PHE A 209 7.67 -29.08 10.57
N ILE A 210 8.67 -28.48 11.23
CA ILE A 210 8.47 -27.44 12.23
C ILE A 210 7.77 -26.23 11.61
N ARG A 211 8.21 -25.77 10.44
CA ARG A 211 7.53 -24.68 9.70
C ARG A 211 6.09 -25.00 9.34
N LYS A 212 5.80 -26.25 8.92
CA LYS A 212 4.42 -26.67 8.63
C LYS A 212 3.55 -26.63 9.89
N LYS A 213 4.08 -27.06 11.04
CA LYS A 213 3.38 -27.00 12.33
C LYS A 213 3.18 -25.58 12.85
N LEU A 214 4.18 -24.71 12.69
CA LEU A 214 4.05 -23.29 13.03
C LEU A 214 3.00 -22.58 12.15
N ARG A 215 2.93 -22.93 10.85
CA ARG A 215 1.87 -22.45 9.95
C ARG A 215 0.48 -22.98 10.33
N GLU A 216 0.37 -24.25 10.72
CA GLU A 216 -0.88 -24.85 11.23
C GLU A 216 -1.36 -24.18 12.53
N ALA A 217 -0.44 -23.72 13.38
CA ALA A 217 -0.73 -22.96 14.59
C ALA A 217 -1.12 -21.49 14.34
N LYS A 218 -1.32 -21.08 13.07
CA LYS A 218 -1.66 -19.71 12.66
C LYS A 218 -0.65 -18.65 13.10
N ILE A 219 0.60 -19.04 13.32
CA ILE A 219 1.66 -18.09 13.69
C ILE A 219 2.03 -17.26 12.45
N PRO A 220 2.18 -15.93 12.59
CA PRO A 220 2.62 -15.04 11.52
C PRO A 220 3.86 -15.55 10.78
N GLU A 221 3.81 -15.59 9.45
CA GLU A 221 4.98 -16.03 8.66
C GLU A 221 6.19 -15.13 8.83
N THR A 222 5.96 -13.87 9.20
CA THR A 222 7.02 -12.93 9.58
C THR A 222 7.84 -13.46 10.76
N LEU A 223 7.17 -13.98 11.79
CA LEU A 223 7.80 -14.56 12.98
C LEU A 223 8.46 -15.91 12.68
N ILE A 224 7.83 -16.74 11.82
CA ILE A 224 8.39 -18.04 11.42
C ILE A 224 9.71 -17.86 10.66
N LYS A 225 9.78 -16.85 9.76
CA LYS A 225 11.02 -16.51 9.03
C LYS A 225 12.10 -15.93 9.95
N GLU A 226 11.73 -15.25 11.03
CA GLU A 226 12.66 -14.71 12.02
C GLU A 226 13.22 -15.79 12.93
N LEU A 227 12.38 -16.73 13.38
CA LEU A 227 12.77 -17.84 14.26
C LEU A 227 13.46 -18.99 13.52
N LEU A 228 13.13 -19.20 12.24
CA LEU A 228 13.77 -20.16 11.35
C LEU A 228 14.18 -19.44 10.05
N PRO A 229 15.25 -18.63 10.08
CA PRO A 229 15.78 -18.04 8.86
C PRO A 229 16.08 -19.16 7.85
N GLU A 230 15.64 -18.98 6.61
CA GLU A 230 16.11 -19.86 5.53
C GLU A 230 17.63 -19.70 5.45
N GLU A 231 18.37 -20.77 5.75
CA GLU A 231 19.73 -20.88 5.30
C GLU A 231 19.68 -20.67 3.78
N LYS A 232 20.18 -19.50 3.35
CA LYS A 232 20.60 -19.31 1.98
C LYS A 232 21.45 -20.53 1.66
N LYS A 233 20.99 -21.36 0.71
CA LYS A 233 21.87 -22.27 -0.01
C LYS A 233 23.13 -21.48 -0.32
N ALA A 234 24.22 -21.86 0.34
CA ALA A 234 25.53 -21.32 0.11
C ALA A 234 25.78 -21.30 -1.39
N ALA A 235 26.42 -20.24 -1.85
CA ALA A 235 27.00 -20.13 -3.17
C ALA A 235 27.61 -21.48 -3.58
N GLY A 236 27.11 -22.07 -4.67
CA GLY A 236 27.94 -22.97 -5.44
C GLY A 236 29.04 -22.12 -6.06
N PRO A 237 30.34 -22.37 -5.77
CA PRO A 237 31.41 -21.74 -6.50
C PRO A 237 31.38 -22.25 -7.95
N GLY A 238 31.84 -21.42 -8.88
CA GLY A 238 31.60 -21.58 -10.30
C GLY A 238 31.96 -22.94 -10.91
N ALA A 239 31.19 -23.28 -11.95
CA ALA A 239 31.61 -24.01 -13.14
C ALA A 239 30.66 -23.60 -14.28
#